data_AF-A0A4R6GI31-F1
#
_entry.id   AF-A0A4R6GI31-F1
#
_cell.length_a   1.000
_cell.length_b   1.000
_cell.length_c   1.000
_cell.angle_alpha   90.00
_cell.angle_beta   90.00
_cell.angle_gamma   90.00
#
_symmetry.space_group_name_H-M   'P 1'
#
loop_
_entity.id
_entity.type
_entity.pdbx_description
1 polymer ?
#
loop_
_entity_poly.entity_id
_entity_poly.type
_entity_poly.pdbx_seq_one_letter_code
_entity_poly.pdbx_strand_id
1 'polypeptide(L)'
;MLNRNEWDQFHIELKQRFEDLVSWAVAHRPDHSPPLSSADFETARKEIMKLAVQDLNIGERNAKIPEPAENGPQYVNLNPAPWP
;
A
#
# COMPACT_ATOMS: atom_id res chain seq x y z
N MET A 1 21.19 -7.93 -0.13
CA MET A 1 20.48 -7.60 1.12
C MET A 1 20.68 -6.12 1.34
N LEU A 2 19.62 -5.32 1.37
CA LEU A 2 19.71 -3.88 1.69
C LEU A 2 20.19 -3.73 3.13
N ASN A 3 21.18 -2.85 3.35
CA ASN A 3 21.69 -2.53 4.67
C ASN A 3 20.64 -1.77 5.49
N ARG A 4 20.70 -1.85 6.82
CA ARG A 4 19.76 -1.17 7.73
C ARG A 4 19.65 0.34 7.43
N ASN A 5 20.77 0.97 7.07
CA ASN A 5 20.82 2.39 6.72
C ASN A 5 20.07 2.74 5.42
N GLU A 6 20.05 1.83 4.44
CA GLU A 6 19.35 2.07 3.16
C GLU A 6 17.83 1.98 3.36
N TRP A 7 17.37 1.11 4.26
CA TRP A 7 15.97 1.03 4.67
C TRP A 7 15.52 2.26 5.46
N ASP A 8 16.35 2.75 6.37
CA ASP A 8 16.06 3.96 7.13
C ASP A 8 15.96 5.18 6.18
N GLN A 9 16.87 5.29 5.21
CA GLN A 9 16.80 6.32 4.16
C GLN A 9 15.55 6.19 3.31
N PHE A 10 15.20 4.97 2.87
CA PHE A 10 13.98 4.73 2.13
C PHE A 10 12.73 5.17 2.90
N HIS A 11 12.65 4.85 4.19
CA HIS A 11 11.52 5.26 5.04
C HIS A 11 11.42 6.78 5.14
N ILE A 12 12.55 7.47 5.37
CA ILE A 12 12.59 8.94 5.45
C ILE A 12 12.15 9.56 4.12
N GLU A 13 12.67 9.09 3.00
CA GLU A 13 12.33 9.60 1.67
C GLU A 13 10.87 9.34 1.30
N LEU A 14 10.35 8.15 1.58
CA LEU A 14 8.95 7.80 1.31
C LEU A 14 8.01 8.72 2.09
N LYS A 15 8.31 8.95 3.36
CA LYS A 15 7.56 9.89 4.20
C LYS A 15 7.61 11.29 3.62
N GLN A 16 8.79 11.81 3.27
CA GLN A 16 8.93 13.16 2.74
C GLN A 16 8.13 13.36 1.44
N ARG A 17 8.28 12.44 0.49
CA ARG A 17 7.56 12.50 -0.79
C ARG A 17 6.05 12.46 -0.62
N PHE A 18 5.55 11.72 0.36
CA PHE A 18 4.12 11.69 0.65
C PHE A 18 3.62 13.02 1.22
N GLU A 19 4.35 13.64 2.15
CA GLU A 19 3.99 14.95 2.69
C GLU A 19 4.01 16.04 1.61
N ASP A 20 4.99 16.01 0.71
CA ASP A 20 5.06 16.93 -0.44
C ASP A 20 3.83 16.77 -1.36
N LEU A 21 3.39 15.53 -1.60
CA LEU A 21 2.17 15.24 -2.36
C LEU A 21 0.91 15.76 -1.67
N VAL A 22 0.79 15.57 -0.34
CA VAL A 22 -0.35 16.09 0.43
C VAL A 22 -0.39 17.62 0.36
N SER A 23 0.76 18.27 0.56
CA SER A 23 0.88 19.74 0.46
C SER A 23 0.48 20.23 -0.93
N TRP A 24 0.97 19.57 -1.98
CA TRP A 24 0.61 19.88 -3.36
C TRP A 24 -0.90 19.72 -3.60
N ALA A 25 -1.50 18.62 -3.15
CA ALA A 25 -2.91 18.33 -3.37
C ALA A 25 -3.83 19.35 -2.67
N VAL A 26 -3.50 19.75 -1.43
CA VAL A 26 -4.24 20.78 -0.69
C VAL A 26 -4.13 22.14 -1.39
N ALA A 27 -2.95 22.49 -1.91
CA ALA A 27 -2.72 23.78 -2.58
C ALA A 27 -3.31 23.88 -3.99
N HIS A 28 -3.36 22.78 -4.75
CA HIS A 28 -3.72 22.78 -6.18
C HIS A 28 -5.09 22.18 -6.47
N ARG A 29 -5.88 21.84 -5.46
CA ARG A 29 -7.23 21.32 -5.67
C ARG A 29 -8.09 22.36 -6.40
N PRO A 30 -8.73 22.02 -7.53
CA PRO A 30 -9.50 22.97 -8.33
C PRO A 30 -10.85 23.36 -7.70
N ASP A 31 -11.39 22.53 -6.79
CA ASP A 31 -12.65 22.78 -6.09
C ASP A 31 -12.42 22.81 -4.58
N HIS A 32 -12.76 23.94 -3.94
CA HIS A 32 -12.48 24.21 -2.54
C HIS A 32 -13.63 23.79 -1.60
N SER A 33 -14.71 23.17 -2.12
CA SER A 33 -15.86 22.77 -1.30
C SER A 33 -16.16 21.26 -1.39
N PRO A 34 -16.10 20.50 -0.27
CA PRO A 34 -15.54 20.87 1.03
C PRO A 34 -14.01 21.07 0.94
N PRO A 35 -13.37 21.84 1.84
CA PRO A 35 -11.93 22.05 1.80
C PRO A 35 -11.18 20.74 2.04
N LEU A 36 -10.26 20.40 1.12
CA LEU A 36 -9.34 19.28 1.33
C LEU A 36 -8.32 19.68 2.39
N SER A 37 -8.18 18.86 3.42
CA SER A 37 -7.24 19.08 4.51
C SER A 37 -6.22 17.95 4.59
N SER A 38 -5.12 18.19 5.30
CA SER A 38 -4.14 17.12 5.58
C SER A 38 -4.75 15.97 6.40
N ALA A 39 -5.80 16.23 7.19
CA ALA A 39 -6.48 15.21 7.99
C ALA A 39 -7.15 14.14 7.12
N ASP A 40 -7.60 14.51 5.92
CA ASP A 40 -8.22 13.59 4.96
C ASP A 40 -7.23 12.53 4.44
N PHE A 41 -5.92 12.77 4.60
CA PHE A 41 -4.86 11.88 4.17
C PHE A 41 -4.33 10.95 5.26
N GLU A 42 -4.85 11.03 6.50
CA GLU A 42 -4.29 10.28 7.64
C GLU A 42 -4.35 8.75 7.43
N THR A 43 -5.42 8.24 6.82
CA THR A 43 -5.51 6.81 6.45
C THR A 43 -4.47 6.44 5.41
N ALA A 44 -4.32 7.26 4.35
CA ALA A 44 -3.32 7.02 3.31
C ALA A 44 -1.89 7.06 3.86
N ARG A 45 -1.62 7.99 4.79
CA ARG A 45 -0.35 8.09 5.51
C ARG A 45 -0.03 6.78 6.23
N LYS A 46 -0.99 6.25 6.99
CA LYS A 46 -0.81 4.97 7.72
C LYS A 46 -0.52 3.82 6.77
N GLU A 47 -1.28 3.70 5.68
CA GLU A 47 -1.08 2.62 4.70
C GLU A 47 0.27 2.74 3.98
N ILE A 48 0.71 3.94 3.61
CA ILE A 48 2.01 4.14 2.97
C ILE A 48 3.17 3.88 3.95
N MET A 49 3.03 4.28 5.22
CA MET A 49 4.06 3.99 6.23
C MET A 49 4.15 2.49 6.54
N LYS A 50 3.06 1.73 6.44
CA LYS A 50 3.12 0.26 6.49
C LYS A 50 4.02 -0.29 5.38
N LEU A 51 4.07 0.36 4.20
CA LEU A 51 4.94 -0.08 3.11
C LEU A 51 6.43 0.10 3.39
N ALA A 52 6.79 1.04 4.27
CA ALA A 52 8.17 1.26 4.70
C ALA A 52 8.62 0.29 5.79
N VAL A 53 7.68 -0.40 6.46
CA VAL A 53 8.03 -1.43 7.45
C VAL A 53 8.38 -2.70 6.71
N GLN A 54 9.58 -3.22 6.99
CA GLN A 54 10.16 -4.42 6.39
C GLN A 54 9.29 -5.68 6.55
N ASP A 55 8.34 -5.63 7.49
CA ASP A 55 7.41 -6.69 7.87
C ASP A 55 6.02 -6.54 7.23
N LEU A 56 5.96 -5.90 6.06
CA LEU A 56 4.89 -6.27 5.15
C LEU A 56 5.09 -7.76 4.85
N ASN A 57 4.13 -8.58 5.27
CA ASN A 57 3.88 -9.89 4.70
C ASN A 57 3.54 -9.77 3.19
N ILE A 58 4.45 -9.22 2.38
CA ILE A 58 4.48 -9.36 0.92
C ILE A 58 4.52 -10.86 0.57
N GLY A 59 5.06 -11.67 1.49
CA GLY A 59 5.00 -13.13 1.48
C GLY A 59 3.60 -13.73 1.68
N GLU A 60 2.62 -13.05 2.30
CA GLU A 60 1.22 -13.56 2.35
C GLU A 60 0.41 -13.16 1.11
N ARG A 61 0.68 -11.98 0.53
CA ARG A 61 0.06 -11.58 -0.74
C ARG A 61 0.48 -12.46 -1.93
N ASN A 62 1.66 -13.07 -1.84
CA ASN A 62 2.18 -14.07 -2.78
C ASN A 62 2.36 -15.44 -2.13
N ALA A 63 1.79 -15.68 -0.93
CA ALA A 63 1.85 -17.00 -0.33
C ALA A 63 1.15 -17.92 -1.29
N LYS A 64 1.89 -18.92 -1.78
CA LYS A 64 1.33 -20.02 -2.54
C LYS A 64 0.18 -20.54 -1.69
N ILE A 65 -1.06 -20.42 -2.18
CA ILE A 65 -2.21 -21.03 -1.54
C ILE A 65 -1.79 -22.50 -1.30
N PRO A 66 -1.79 -23.00 -0.04
CA PRO A 66 -1.35 -24.36 0.23
C PRO A 66 -2.10 -25.32 -0.68
N GLU A 67 -1.44 -26.38 -1.14
CA GLU A 67 -2.17 -27.37 -1.92
C GLU A 67 -3.24 -28.03 -1.03
N PRO A 68 -4.33 -28.59 -1.58
CA PRO A 68 -5.35 -29.27 -0.77
C PRO A 68 -4.79 -30.35 0.17
N ALA A 69 -3.68 -30.99 -0.24
CA ALA A 69 -2.93 -31.95 0.58
C ALA A 69 -2.26 -31.35 1.82
N GLU A 70 -2.05 -30.03 1.84
CA GLU A 70 -1.45 -29.25 2.93
C GLU A 70 -2.51 -28.46 3.73
N ASN A 71 -3.79 -28.87 3.68
CA ASN A 71 -4.95 -28.15 4.24
C ASN A 71 -5.30 -26.84 3.50
N GLY A 72 -4.93 -26.72 2.23
CA GLY A 72 -5.41 -25.66 1.35
C GLY A 72 -6.90 -25.76 0.98
N PRO A 73 -7.47 -24.69 0.40
CA PRO A 73 -8.86 -24.70 -0.09
C PRO A 73 -9.07 -25.80 -1.15
N GLN A 74 -10.16 -26.56 -0.99
CA GLN A 74 -10.55 -27.65 -1.91
C GLN A 74 -11.29 -27.16 -3.15
N TYR A 75 -11.47 -25.85 -3.29
CA TYR A 75 -12.21 -25.21 -4.37
C TYR A 75 -11.31 -24.25 -5.13
N VAL A 76 -11.41 -24.31 -6.46
CA VAL A 76 -10.74 -23.36 -7.36
C VAL A 76 -11.76 -22.28 -7.72
N ASN A 77 -11.38 -21.01 -7.59
CA ASN A 77 -12.20 -19.91 -8.11
C ASN A 77 -12.13 -19.91 -9.64
N LEU A 78 -13.11 -20.54 -10.26
CA LEU A 78 -13.28 -20.63 -11.71
C LEU A 78 -13.97 -19.39 -12.26
N ASN A 79 -13.60 -18.17 -11.87
CA ASN A 79 -14.22 -16.97 -12.43
C ASN A 79 -13.96 -16.98 -13.95
N PRO A 80 -14.93 -17.40 -14.78
CA PRO A 80 -14.67 -17.59 -16.19
C PRO A 80 -14.54 -16.20 -16.81
N ALA A 81 -13.70 -16.05 -17.82
CA ALA A 81 -13.69 -14.82 -18.61
C ALA A 81 -15.13 -14.55 -19.10
N PRO A 82 -15.60 -13.28 -19.09
CA PRO A 82 -16.91 -12.96 -19.66
C PRO A 82 -16.94 -13.42 -21.11
N TRP A 83 -18.04 -14.07 -21.50
CA TRP A 83 -18.26 -14.50 -22.88
C TRP A 83 -18.18 -13.29 -23.83
N PRO A 84 -17.64 -13.46 -25.05
CA PRO A 84 -17.46 -12.37 -26.02
C PRO A 84 -18.79 -11.72 -26.43
#